data_AF-A0A1W9QGR9-F1
#
_entry.id   AF-A0A1W9QGR9-F1
#
_cell.length_a   1.000
_cell.length_b   1.000
_cell.length_c   1.000
_cell.angle_alpha   90.00
_cell.angle_beta   90.00
_cell.angle_gamma   90.00
#
_symmetry.space_group_name_H-M   'P 1'
#
loop_
_entity.id
_entity.type
_entity.pdbx_description
1 polymer ?
#
loop_
_entity_poly.entity_id
_entity_poly.type
_entity_poly.pdbx_seq_one_letter_code
_entity_poly.pdbx_strand_id
1 'polypeptide(L)'
;MAEIEKDAPAAQTAPAPKKKKSGASKPKTPEPENEVFSGRLLIAAILTAGMVIVPVSPLSALITRKSPTSAARSSWKVGSSQELHLTVITADYRKLACADDRVAPSGAHCEFKSNGEPFPRPEDAPVDDNKATILQPYRTTDGLLLYASGLWAQPEIATRLHDEPPQGVAETKLARFIVSCKASFLAEWSDPKLRWAPTDKFATPSNSDGVVEKNVMVTEVSGCKILQDERH
;
A
#
# COMPACT_ATOMS: atom_id res chain seq x y z
N MET A 1 -29.67 -56.77 36.19
CA MET A 1 -29.77 -57.32 34.83
C MET A 1 -28.46 -56.90 34.15
N ALA A 2 -27.36 -57.64 34.31
CA ALA A 2 -27.02 -58.88 33.59
C ALA A 2 -27.14 -58.67 32.06
N GLU A 3 -26.14 -58.90 31.20
CA GLU A 3 -24.77 -59.43 31.30
C GLU A 3 -24.18 -59.38 29.85
N ILE A 4 -22.83 -59.31 29.71
CA ILE A 4 -22.00 -60.08 28.73
C ILE A 4 -22.07 -59.67 27.22
N GLU A 5 -21.00 -59.56 26.41
CA GLU A 5 -19.54 -59.80 26.54
C GLU A 5 -18.78 -59.33 25.28
N LYS A 6 -17.45 -59.12 25.48
CA LYS A 6 -16.29 -59.49 24.62
C LYS A 6 -16.19 -58.92 23.18
N ASP A 7 -15.00 -58.69 22.63
CA ASP A 7 -13.67 -59.23 22.93
C ASP A 7 -12.59 -58.21 22.52
N ALA A 8 -11.43 -58.32 23.18
CA ALA A 8 -10.22 -57.55 22.92
C ALA A 8 -9.19 -58.41 22.12
N PRO A 9 -7.85 -58.25 22.25
CA PRO A 9 -6.98 -57.58 21.28
C PRO A 9 -5.84 -58.49 20.73
N ALA A 10 -5.10 -58.03 19.71
CA ALA A 10 -3.73 -58.48 19.39
C ALA A 10 -3.07 -57.40 18.51
N ALA A 11 -2.04 -56.64 18.87
CA ALA A 11 -0.71 -56.91 19.46
C ALA A 11 0.25 -57.67 18.52
N GLN A 12 1.51 -57.19 18.51
CA GLN A 12 2.78 -57.88 18.17
C GLN A 12 3.28 -57.78 16.71
N THR A 13 4.57 -57.56 16.38
CA THR A 13 5.79 -57.05 17.05
C THR A 13 6.83 -56.76 15.94
N ALA A 14 7.89 -56.04 16.30
CA ALA A 14 9.06 -55.61 15.50
C ALA A 14 10.02 -56.77 15.05
N PRO A 15 11.34 -56.56 14.89
CA PRO A 15 12.13 -55.92 13.81
C PRO A 15 13.15 -56.91 13.17
N ALA A 16 14.07 -56.39 12.32
CA ALA A 16 15.52 -56.72 12.26
C ALA A 16 16.11 -57.05 10.86
N PRO A 17 17.41 -56.77 10.64
CA PRO A 17 18.04 -56.54 9.33
C PRO A 17 18.81 -57.77 8.80
N LYS A 18 19.13 -57.79 7.50
CA LYS A 18 20.11 -58.73 6.93
C LYS A 18 21.26 -57.99 6.23
N LYS A 19 22.47 -58.39 6.59
CA LYS A 19 23.79 -57.88 6.13
C LYS A 19 24.52 -59.00 5.37
N LYS A 20 25.37 -58.59 4.40
CA LYS A 20 26.45 -59.32 3.68
C LYS A 20 25.97 -60.21 2.50
N LYS A 21 26.64 -60.30 1.34
CA LYS A 21 28.09 -60.28 1.04
C LYS A 21 28.43 -59.69 -0.35
N SER A 22 29.70 -59.27 -0.43
CA SER A 22 30.58 -58.97 -1.57
C SER A 22 30.38 -59.75 -2.88
N GLY A 23 30.51 -59.04 -4.00
CA GLY A 23 30.91 -59.58 -5.30
C GLY A 23 31.56 -58.49 -6.13
N ALA A 24 32.89 -58.51 -6.26
CA ALA A 24 33.63 -57.66 -7.18
C ALA A 24 33.62 -58.28 -8.58
N SER A 25 33.31 -57.49 -9.62
CA SER A 25 33.64 -57.85 -11.01
C SER A 25 33.74 -56.62 -11.92
N LYS A 26 35.01 -56.23 -12.17
CA LYS A 26 35.65 -55.63 -13.36
C LYS A 26 35.07 -54.39 -14.08
N PRO A 27 35.97 -53.50 -14.58
CA PRO A 27 35.61 -52.23 -15.21
C PRO A 27 35.21 -52.43 -16.69
N LYS A 28 34.15 -51.75 -17.13
CA LYS A 28 33.90 -51.52 -18.56
C LYS A 28 34.40 -50.12 -18.92
N THR A 29 35.32 -50.09 -19.88
CA THR A 29 35.83 -48.93 -20.62
C THR A 29 34.68 -48.04 -21.12
N PRO A 30 34.85 -46.70 -21.11
CA PRO A 30 33.79 -45.76 -21.46
C PRO A 30 33.42 -45.86 -22.93
N GLU A 31 32.12 -46.01 -23.19
CA GLU A 31 31.52 -45.82 -24.51
C GLU A 31 31.27 -44.31 -24.68
N PRO A 32 31.69 -43.67 -25.79
CA PRO A 32 31.46 -42.25 -25.99
C PRO A 32 29.97 -42.02 -26.22
N GLU A 33 29.31 -41.52 -25.18
CA GLU A 33 27.93 -41.05 -25.24
C GLU A 33 27.90 -39.86 -26.18
N ASN A 34 27.46 -40.08 -27.42
CA ASN A 34 27.19 -39.00 -28.36
C ASN A 34 26.18 -38.06 -27.72
N GLU A 35 26.63 -36.83 -27.47
CA GLU A 35 25.87 -35.69 -27.00
C GLU A 35 24.64 -35.48 -27.89
N VAL A 36 23.49 -36.01 -27.48
CA VAL A 36 22.21 -35.50 -27.97
C VAL A 36 21.78 -34.38 -27.03
N PHE A 37 22.52 -33.27 -27.08
CA PHE A 37 22.05 -32.01 -26.55
C PHE A 37 20.93 -31.53 -27.47
N SER A 38 19.75 -32.11 -27.23
CA SER A 38 18.52 -31.82 -27.95
C SER A 38 18.37 -30.31 -28.08
N GLY A 39 18.18 -29.80 -29.31
CA GLY A 39 17.98 -28.37 -29.55
C GLY A 39 16.87 -27.75 -28.69
N ARG A 40 15.93 -28.57 -28.18
CA ARG A 40 14.91 -28.16 -27.21
C ARG A 40 15.48 -27.80 -25.84
N LEU A 41 16.57 -28.42 -25.42
CA LEU A 41 17.26 -28.16 -24.16
C LEU A 41 18.08 -26.86 -24.24
N LEU A 42 18.68 -26.57 -25.41
CA LEU A 42 19.29 -25.27 -25.72
C LEU A 42 18.25 -24.15 -25.77
N ILE A 43 17.10 -24.36 -26.42
CA ILE A 43 15.99 -23.40 -26.44
C ILE A 43 15.44 -23.17 -25.03
N ALA A 44 15.26 -24.23 -24.24
CA ALA A 44 14.81 -24.13 -22.86
C ALA A 44 15.81 -23.35 -21.99
N ALA A 45 17.11 -23.58 -22.16
CA ALA A 45 18.17 -22.87 -21.45
C ALA A 45 18.24 -21.38 -21.84
N ILE A 46 18.07 -21.05 -23.13
CA ILE A 46 18.02 -19.65 -23.60
C ILE A 46 16.77 -18.93 -23.07
N LEU A 47 15.60 -19.59 -23.05
CA LEU A 47 14.37 -19.00 -22.51
C LEU A 47 14.43 -18.77 -21.00
N THR A 48 15.00 -19.73 -20.24
CA THR A 48 15.19 -19.57 -18.79
C THR A 48 16.26 -18.54 -18.45
N ALA A 49 17.38 -18.49 -19.17
CA ALA A 49 18.38 -17.43 -19.02
C ALA A 49 17.79 -16.04 -19.37
N GLY A 50 16.97 -15.96 -20.42
CA GLY A 50 16.27 -14.73 -20.79
C GLY A 50 15.31 -14.22 -19.70
N MET A 51 14.54 -15.10 -19.06
CA MET A 51 13.63 -14.70 -17.98
C MET A 51 14.34 -14.22 -16.70
N VAL A 52 15.55 -14.71 -16.42
CA VAL A 52 16.33 -14.29 -15.24
C VAL A 52 17.12 -13.00 -15.48
N ILE A 53 17.57 -12.74 -16.72
CA ILE A 53 18.40 -11.57 -17.04
C ILE A 53 17.58 -10.30 -17.30
N VAL A 54 16.34 -10.42 -17.80
CA VAL A 54 15.50 -9.26 -18.12
C VAL A 54 15.24 -8.32 -16.93
N PRO A 55 14.88 -8.77 -15.71
CA PRO A 55 14.57 -7.85 -14.60
C PRO A 55 15.79 -7.14 -13.99
N VAL A 56 17.02 -7.61 -14.26
CA VAL A 56 18.28 -7.00 -13.77
C VAL A 56 19.00 -6.17 -14.82
N SER A 57 18.43 -6.05 -16.02
CA SER A 57 19.04 -5.27 -17.10
C SER A 57 18.86 -3.75 -16.88
N PRO A 58 19.83 -2.90 -17.29
CA PRO A 58 19.69 -1.45 -17.26
C PRO A 58 18.54 -0.94 -18.15
N LEU A 59 18.00 -1.79 -19.02
CA LEU A 59 16.80 -1.51 -19.81
C LEU A 59 15.53 -1.48 -18.94
N SER A 60 15.47 -2.27 -17.87
CA SER A 60 14.36 -2.18 -16.90
C SER A 60 14.34 -0.83 -16.20
N ALA A 61 15.49 -0.22 -15.92
CA ALA A 61 15.56 1.12 -15.34
C ALA A 61 15.04 2.24 -16.28
N LEU A 62 15.02 2.00 -17.60
CA LEU A 62 14.37 2.91 -18.56
C LEU A 62 12.83 2.75 -18.59
N ILE A 63 12.31 1.61 -18.11
CA ILE A 63 10.87 1.32 -18.06
C ILE A 63 10.31 1.67 -16.67
N THR A 64 11.12 1.63 -15.61
CA THR A 64 10.71 2.06 -14.28
C THR A 64 10.63 3.60 -14.24
N ARG A 65 9.44 4.15 -14.49
CA ARG A 65 9.17 5.58 -14.26
C ARG A 65 9.46 5.88 -12.78
N LYS A 66 10.53 6.63 -12.53
CA LYS A 66 10.82 7.13 -11.17
C LYS A 66 9.65 8.00 -10.74
N SER A 67 9.00 7.63 -9.63
CA SER A 67 7.94 8.46 -9.06
C SER A 67 8.47 9.87 -8.80
N PRO A 68 7.67 10.91 -9.06
CA PRO A 68 8.09 12.27 -8.82
C PRO A 68 8.41 12.45 -7.33
N THR A 69 9.56 13.07 -7.04
CA THR A 69 10.07 13.27 -5.67
C THR A 69 9.39 14.48 -5.04
N SER A 70 8.78 14.30 -3.87
CA SER A 70 8.08 15.37 -3.17
C SER A 70 9.07 16.29 -2.45
N ALA A 71 8.64 17.50 -2.08
CA ALA A 71 9.46 18.37 -1.24
C ALA A 71 9.83 17.65 0.08
N ALA A 72 11.12 17.71 0.45
CA ALA A 72 11.64 17.03 1.63
C ALA A 72 11.03 17.55 2.94
N ARG A 73 10.85 16.68 3.94
CA ARG A 73 10.28 17.04 5.26
C ARG A 73 10.96 18.24 5.94
N SER A 74 12.26 18.43 5.70
CA SER A 74 13.06 19.53 6.27
C SER A 74 12.68 20.91 5.73
N SER A 75 12.02 20.99 4.57
CA SER A 75 11.51 22.26 4.02
C SER A 75 10.11 22.61 4.51
N TRP A 76 9.43 21.68 5.20
CA TRP A 76 8.05 21.87 5.67
C TRP A 76 8.06 22.76 6.91
N LYS A 77 7.57 23.99 6.73
CA LYS A 77 7.47 24.99 7.80
C LYS A 77 6.10 25.62 7.77
N VAL A 78 5.51 25.85 8.94
CA VAL A 78 4.25 26.60 9.06
C VAL A 78 4.39 27.97 8.40
N GLY A 79 3.40 28.35 7.59
CA GLY A 79 3.38 29.57 6.78
C GLY A 79 4.10 29.45 5.43
N SER A 80 4.80 28.35 5.15
CA SER A 80 5.44 28.12 3.86
C SER A 80 4.49 27.41 2.88
N SER A 81 4.87 27.39 1.61
CA SER A 81 4.20 26.59 0.59
C SER A 81 5.22 25.81 -0.23
N GLN A 82 4.91 24.54 -0.50
CA GLN A 82 5.76 23.62 -1.25
C GLN A 82 4.93 22.83 -2.26
N GLU A 83 5.57 22.34 -3.31
CA GLU A 83 4.97 21.35 -4.19
C GLU A 83 5.11 19.95 -3.57
N LEU A 84 3.97 19.27 -3.39
CA LEU A 84 3.90 17.92 -2.85
C LEU A 84 3.30 16.98 -3.89
N HIS A 85 3.84 15.76 -3.93
CA HIS A 85 3.26 14.68 -4.72
C HIS A 85 2.59 13.68 -3.80
N LEU A 86 1.28 13.54 -3.90
CA LEU A 86 0.46 12.68 -3.06
C LEU A 86 0.05 11.43 -3.82
N THR A 87 0.09 10.27 -3.15
CA THR A 87 -0.46 9.03 -3.71
C THR A 87 -1.90 8.88 -3.24
N VAL A 88 -2.84 8.77 -4.19
CA VAL A 88 -4.29 8.84 -3.92
C VAL A 88 -5.02 7.73 -4.67
N ILE A 89 -6.10 7.22 -4.08
CA ILE A 89 -7.15 6.44 -4.76
C ILE A 89 -8.50 7.12 -4.58
N THR A 90 -9.44 6.97 -5.53
CA THR A 90 -10.78 7.60 -5.39
C THR A 90 -11.55 7.12 -4.15
N ALA A 91 -11.28 5.90 -3.66
CA ALA A 91 -11.86 5.40 -2.42
C ALA A 91 -11.44 6.19 -1.17
N ASP A 92 -10.30 6.87 -1.20
CA ASP A 92 -9.81 7.66 -0.08
C ASP A 92 -10.80 8.75 0.33
N TYR A 93 -11.62 9.24 -0.61
CA TYR A 93 -12.69 10.20 -0.36
C TYR A 93 -13.56 9.82 0.84
N ARG A 94 -13.91 8.54 0.99
CA ARG A 94 -14.78 8.04 2.07
C ARG A 94 -14.04 7.28 3.17
N LYS A 95 -12.79 6.88 2.92
CA LYS A 95 -12.05 6.01 3.82
C LYS A 95 -11.24 6.78 4.85
N LEU A 96 -10.55 7.84 4.39
CA LEU A 96 -9.55 8.53 5.19
C LEU A 96 -10.21 9.53 6.11
N ALA A 97 -9.87 9.45 7.40
CA ALA A 97 -10.32 10.43 8.39
C ALA A 97 -9.26 10.66 9.46
N CYS A 98 -9.24 11.86 10.02
CA CYS A 98 -8.52 12.18 11.24
C CYS A 98 -9.49 12.49 12.38
N ALA A 99 -8.94 12.48 13.60
CA ALA A 99 -9.64 12.82 14.83
C ALA A 99 -8.80 13.78 15.67
N ASP A 100 -9.32 15.00 15.86
CA ASP A 100 -8.71 16.08 16.65
C ASP A 100 -9.78 17.15 16.98
N ASP A 101 -9.63 17.86 18.10
CA ASP A 101 -10.57 18.92 18.48
C ASP A 101 -10.17 20.29 17.93
N ARG A 102 -8.94 20.44 17.45
CA ARG A 102 -8.41 21.70 16.93
C ARG A 102 -8.99 22.04 15.55
N VAL A 103 -9.03 23.34 15.27
CA VAL A 103 -9.40 23.92 13.97
C VAL A 103 -8.21 24.72 13.45
N ALA A 104 -7.84 24.50 12.20
CA ALA A 104 -6.75 25.21 11.53
C ALA A 104 -7.18 26.63 11.11
N PRO A 105 -6.23 27.55 10.81
CA PRO A 105 -6.53 28.94 10.45
C PRO A 105 -7.51 29.14 9.28
N SER A 106 -7.58 28.22 8.31
CA SER A 106 -8.53 28.27 7.18
C SER A 106 -9.92 27.71 7.52
N GLY A 107 -10.18 27.38 8.80
CA GLY A 107 -11.36 26.64 9.23
C GLY A 107 -11.26 25.14 8.99
N ALA A 108 -10.11 24.63 8.50
CA ALA A 108 -9.95 23.21 8.26
C ALA A 108 -9.92 22.40 9.57
N HIS A 109 -10.65 21.29 9.63
CA HIS A 109 -10.78 20.48 10.82
C HIS A 109 -10.88 19.00 10.49
N CYS A 110 -10.63 18.14 11.47
CA CYS A 110 -10.84 16.71 11.31
C CYS A 110 -12.32 16.35 11.17
N GLU A 111 -12.63 15.24 10.50
CA GLU A 111 -14.01 14.73 10.39
C GLU A 111 -14.58 14.32 11.77
N PHE A 112 -13.69 13.95 12.70
CA PHE A 112 -14.04 13.57 14.06
C PHE A 112 -13.29 14.41 15.09
N LYS A 113 -13.87 14.54 16.27
CA LYS A 113 -13.24 15.03 17.49
C LYS A 113 -12.30 13.99 18.09
N SER A 114 -11.48 14.38 19.06
CA SER A 114 -10.51 13.49 19.71
C SER A 114 -11.14 12.28 20.43
N ASN A 115 -12.41 12.43 20.85
CA ASN A 115 -13.26 11.41 21.46
C ASN A 115 -13.93 10.46 20.45
N GLY A 116 -13.75 10.69 19.14
CA GLY A 116 -14.34 9.89 18.07
C GLY A 116 -15.75 10.28 17.66
N GLU A 117 -16.33 11.33 18.25
CA GLU A 117 -17.61 11.88 17.79
C GLU A 117 -17.41 12.67 16.49
N PRO A 118 -18.40 12.71 15.58
CA PRO A 118 -18.33 13.56 14.40
C PRO A 118 -18.12 15.03 14.76
N PHE A 119 -17.31 15.74 13.98
CA PHE A 119 -17.13 17.17 14.16
C PHE A 119 -18.45 17.90 13.80
N PRO A 120 -18.92 18.86 14.60
CA PRO A 120 -20.18 19.56 14.36
C PRO A 120 -20.18 20.24 12.99
N ARG A 121 -21.23 19.99 12.20
CA ARG A 121 -21.46 20.72 10.95
C ARG A 121 -22.27 21.99 11.25
N PRO A 122 -21.89 23.16 10.73
CA PRO A 122 -22.75 24.35 10.79
C PRO A 122 -24.10 24.09 10.11
N GLU A 123 -25.18 24.69 10.61
CA GLU A 123 -26.53 24.50 10.06
C GLU A 123 -26.64 24.95 8.60
N ASP A 124 -25.89 25.99 8.23
CA ASP A 124 -25.91 26.60 6.90
C ASP A 124 -24.87 26.01 5.92
N ALA A 125 -24.10 25.00 6.36
CA ALA A 125 -23.05 24.43 5.52
C ALA A 125 -23.64 23.64 4.34
N PRO A 126 -23.09 23.77 3.13
CA PRO A 126 -23.49 22.93 2.01
C PRO A 126 -23.42 21.44 2.36
N VAL A 127 -24.40 20.67 1.91
CA VAL A 127 -24.43 19.21 2.13
C VAL A 127 -23.27 18.52 1.42
N ASP A 128 -22.85 19.06 0.28
CA ASP A 128 -21.72 18.57 -0.50
C ASP A 128 -20.81 19.74 -0.90
N ASP A 129 -19.72 19.92 -0.15
CA ASP A 129 -18.64 20.85 -0.42
C ASP A 129 -17.38 20.13 -0.92
N ASN A 130 -17.50 18.85 -1.32
CA ASN A 130 -16.37 17.97 -1.64
C ASN A 130 -15.27 17.99 -0.56
N LYS A 131 -15.64 18.04 0.73
CA LYS A 131 -14.69 17.98 1.85
C LYS A 131 -13.66 19.12 1.78
N ALA A 132 -14.08 20.31 1.36
CA ALA A 132 -13.19 21.45 1.18
C ALA A 132 -12.42 21.81 2.46
N THR A 133 -13.07 21.74 3.62
CA THR A 133 -12.48 22.05 4.93
C THR A 133 -12.13 20.81 5.77
N ILE A 134 -12.44 19.61 5.29
CA ILE A 134 -12.20 18.38 6.04
C ILE A 134 -10.76 17.92 5.81
N LEU A 135 -10.00 17.83 6.90
CA LEU A 135 -8.65 17.28 6.90
C LEU A 135 -8.69 15.77 6.74
N GLN A 136 -7.91 15.26 5.79
CA GLN A 136 -7.71 13.83 5.58
C GLN A 136 -6.22 13.50 5.62
N PRO A 137 -5.83 12.36 6.20
CA PRO A 137 -4.44 11.91 6.21
C PRO A 137 -4.01 11.47 4.81
N TYR A 138 -2.87 11.96 4.32
CA TYR A 138 -2.28 11.52 3.05
C TYR A 138 -0.81 11.19 3.22
N ARG A 139 -0.30 10.36 2.30
CA ARG A 139 1.12 10.10 2.17
C ARG A 139 1.66 10.73 0.90
N THR A 140 2.84 11.34 1.02
CA THR A 140 3.61 11.72 -0.15
C THR A 140 4.13 10.49 -0.88
N THR A 141 4.63 10.66 -2.11
CA THR A 141 5.34 9.61 -2.86
C THR A 141 6.56 9.07 -2.12
N ASP A 142 7.14 9.87 -1.22
CA ASP A 142 8.27 9.50 -0.35
C ASP A 142 7.82 8.87 0.99
N GLY A 143 6.51 8.62 1.17
CA GLY A 143 5.96 7.94 2.35
C GLY A 143 5.79 8.81 3.60
N LEU A 144 5.98 10.13 3.48
CA LEU A 144 5.80 11.09 4.58
C LEU A 144 4.33 11.40 4.79
N LEU A 145 3.90 11.43 6.05
CA LEU A 145 2.52 11.72 6.43
C LEU A 145 2.26 13.23 6.58
N LEU A 146 1.11 13.67 6.07
CA LEU A 146 0.55 14.99 6.34
C LEU A 146 -0.98 14.92 6.35
N TYR A 147 -1.63 15.93 6.94
CA TYR A 147 -3.07 16.13 6.80
C TYR A 147 -3.33 17.22 5.78
N ALA A 148 -4.16 16.96 4.80
CA ALA A 148 -4.54 17.94 3.78
C ALA A 148 -6.05 18.11 3.71
N SER A 149 -6.50 19.35 3.52
CA SER A 149 -7.86 19.69 3.14
C SER A 149 -7.91 20.19 1.69
N GLY A 150 -9.11 20.15 1.10
CA GLY A 150 -9.35 20.77 -0.21
C GLY A 150 -8.92 19.95 -1.43
N LEU A 151 -8.39 18.74 -1.25
CA LEU A 151 -7.93 17.88 -2.36
C LEU A 151 -9.09 17.51 -3.32
N TRP A 152 -10.22 17.09 -2.77
CA TRP A 152 -11.38 16.66 -3.55
C TRP A 152 -12.20 17.81 -4.13
N ALA A 153 -11.99 19.03 -3.63
CA ALA A 153 -12.55 20.25 -4.20
C ALA A 153 -11.77 20.74 -5.44
N GLN A 154 -10.63 20.13 -5.76
CA GLN A 154 -9.85 20.50 -6.95
C GLN A 154 -10.51 19.95 -8.22
N PRO A 155 -10.71 20.78 -9.27
CA PRO A 155 -11.47 20.38 -10.46
C PRO A 155 -11.03 19.05 -11.09
N GLU A 156 -9.73 18.83 -11.33
CA GLU A 156 -9.24 17.60 -11.97
C GLU A 156 -9.53 16.35 -11.11
N ILE A 157 -9.43 16.48 -9.79
CA ILE A 157 -9.64 15.37 -8.85
C ILE A 157 -11.14 15.11 -8.67
N ALA A 158 -11.94 16.16 -8.60
CA ALA A 158 -13.40 16.07 -8.54
C ALA A 158 -13.98 15.40 -9.79
N THR A 159 -13.48 15.75 -10.99
CA THR A 159 -13.85 15.08 -12.25
C THR A 159 -13.50 13.60 -12.20
N ARG A 160 -12.28 13.25 -11.76
CA ARG A 160 -11.91 11.83 -11.64
C ARG A 160 -12.78 11.07 -10.63
N LEU A 161 -13.11 11.68 -9.50
CA LEU A 161 -14.02 11.08 -8.50
C LEU A 161 -15.42 10.85 -9.08
N HIS A 162 -15.89 11.74 -9.96
CA HIS A 162 -17.16 11.60 -10.66
C HIS A 162 -17.12 10.47 -11.70
N ASP A 163 -16.04 10.38 -12.47
CA ASP A 163 -15.87 9.38 -13.53
C ASP A 163 -15.61 7.96 -12.95
N GLU A 164 -14.96 7.87 -11.80
CA GLU A 164 -14.61 6.63 -11.10
C GLU A 164 -15.15 6.65 -9.66
N PRO A 165 -16.47 6.55 -9.46
CA PRO A 165 -17.06 6.60 -8.14
C PRO A 165 -16.65 5.34 -7.36
N PRO A 166 -16.19 5.48 -6.10
CA PRO A 166 -15.68 4.34 -5.32
C PRO A 166 -16.78 3.39 -4.82
N GLN A 167 -18.05 3.60 -5.20
CA GLN A 167 -19.18 2.83 -4.72
C GLN A 167 -19.31 1.52 -5.51
N GLY A 168 -19.24 0.38 -4.81
CA GLY A 168 -19.46 -0.94 -5.42
C GLY A 168 -18.27 -1.48 -6.23
N VAL A 169 -17.15 -0.76 -6.27
CA VAL A 169 -15.91 -1.22 -6.91
C VAL A 169 -14.93 -1.70 -5.83
N ALA A 170 -14.36 -2.90 -6.01
CA ALA A 170 -13.32 -3.40 -5.13
C ALA A 170 -12.08 -2.50 -5.24
N GLU A 171 -11.44 -2.16 -4.12
CA GLU A 171 -10.28 -1.26 -4.07
C GLU A 171 -9.12 -1.73 -4.97
N THR A 172 -8.94 -3.04 -5.11
CA THR A 172 -7.92 -3.64 -5.99
C THR A 172 -8.13 -3.33 -7.47
N LYS A 173 -9.32 -2.82 -7.84
CA LYS A 173 -9.67 -2.39 -9.19
C LYS A 173 -9.60 -0.87 -9.36
N LEU A 174 -9.45 -0.11 -8.28
CA LEU A 174 -9.29 1.34 -8.36
C LEU A 174 -7.82 1.67 -8.61
N ALA A 175 -7.57 2.46 -9.65
CA ALA A 175 -6.21 2.84 -9.99
C ALA A 175 -5.65 3.83 -8.96
N ARG A 176 -4.45 3.54 -8.46
CA ARG A 176 -3.65 4.53 -7.73
C ARG A 176 -3.15 5.57 -8.72
N PHE A 177 -3.23 6.83 -8.35
CA PHE A 177 -2.68 7.93 -9.14
C PHE A 177 -1.89 8.89 -8.26
N ILE A 178 -0.98 9.63 -8.89
CA ILE A 178 -0.14 10.62 -8.23
C ILE A 178 -0.67 12.00 -8.57
N VAL A 179 -0.90 12.82 -7.55
CA VAL A 179 -1.34 14.21 -7.70
C VAL A 179 -0.20 15.14 -7.28
N SER A 180 0.18 16.08 -8.15
CA SER A 180 1.01 17.22 -7.76
C SER A 180 0.13 18.34 -7.24
N CYS A 181 0.36 18.79 -6.01
CA CYS A 181 -0.38 19.88 -5.40
C CYS A 181 0.56 20.92 -4.82
N LYS A 182 0.16 22.19 -4.87
CA LYS A 182 0.76 23.22 -4.03
C LYS A 182 0.14 23.14 -2.63
N ALA A 183 0.93 22.71 -1.65
CA ALA A 183 0.51 22.61 -0.27
C ALA A 183 0.95 23.85 0.51
N SER A 184 0.02 24.48 1.21
CA SER A 184 0.27 25.56 2.17
C SER A 184 0.24 24.98 3.58
N PHE A 185 1.33 25.12 4.32
CA PHE A 185 1.46 24.57 5.67
C PHE A 185 0.83 25.51 6.69
N LEU A 186 -0.31 25.12 7.25
CA LEU A 186 -1.13 25.99 8.10
C LEU A 186 -0.78 25.87 9.58
N ALA A 187 -0.50 24.65 10.03
CA ALA A 187 -0.21 24.36 11.43
C ALA A 187 0.59 23.05 11.54
N GLU A 188 1.15 22.81 12.73
CA GLU A 188 1.73 21.53 13.11
C GLU A 188 1.00 21.07 14.37
N TRP A 189 0.43 19.86 14.32
CA TRP A 189 -0.42 19.31 15.36
C TRP A 189 0.29 18.14 16.05
N SER A 190 0.42 18.24 17.37
CA SER A 190 0.93 17.16 18.22
C SER A 190 -0.14 16.12 18.53
N ASP A 191 0.19 14.85 18.38
CA ASP A 191 -0.63 13.67 18.72
C ASP A 191 -2.07 13.64 18.14
N PRO A 192 -2.32 14.08 16.88
CA PRO A 192 -3.63 13.88 16.29
C PRO A 192 -3.85 12.39 16.01
N LYS A 193 -5.09 11.94 15.86
CA LYS A 193 -5.36 10.54 15.48
C LYS A 193 -5.77 10.42 14.02
N LEU A 194 -5.57 9.25 13.42
CA LEU A 194 -6.04 8.95 12.06
C LEU A 194 -6.60 7.54 11.94
N ARG A 195 -7.34 7.31 10.86
CA ARG A 195 -7.73 5.98 10.38
C ARG A 195 -7.61 5.93 8.85
N TRP A 196 -7.25 4.77 8.31
CA TRP A 196 -7.09 4.53 6.87
C TRP A 196 -8.32 3.89 6.23
N ALA A 197 -9.22 3.29 7.03
CA ALA A 197 -10.50 2.79 6.58
C ALA A 197 -11.61 3.05 7.62
N PRO A 198 -12.89 3.05 7.22
CA PRO A 198 -13.99 3.34 8.15
C PRO A 198 -14.15 2.34 9.29
N THR A 199 -13.75 1.09 9.05
CA THR A 199 -13.77 -0.01 10.03
C THR A 199 -12.58 -0.02 10.97
N ASP A 200 -11.53 0.75 10.66
CA ASP A 200 -10.32 0.80 11.45
C ASP A 200 -10.52 1.65 12.70
N LYS A 201 -9.82 1.27 13.78
CA LYS A 201 -9.71 2.12 14.97
C LYS A 201 -8.83 3.32 14.66
N PHE A 202 -9.14 4.44 15.31
CA PHE A 202 -8.23 5.58 15.33
C PHE A 202 -6.90 5.20 15.99
N ALA A 203 -5.80 5.50 15.30
CA ALA A 203 -4.44 5.16 15.69
C ALA A 203 -3.53 6.39 15.68
N THR A 204 -2.38 6.25 16.34
CA THR A 204 -1.33 7.26 16.31
C THR A 204 -0.71 7.33 14.91
N PRO A 205 -0.44 8.53 14.39
CA PRO A 205 0.17 8.76 13.09
C PRO A 205 1.52 8.06 12.96
N SER A 206 1.76 7.44 11.81
CA SER A 206 3.05 6.84 11.47
C SER A 206 3.35 6.94 9.97
N ASN A 207 4.63 7.16 9.67
CA ASN A 207 5.15 7.17 8.30
C ASN A 207 5.15 5.75 7.71
N SER A 208 5.45 5.63 6.41
CA SER A 208 5.44 4.33 5.72
C SER A 208 6.40 3.28 6.30
N ASP A 209 7.47 3.76 6.93
CA ASP A 209 8.55 3.07 7.62
C ASP A 209 8.21 2.69 9.07
N GLY A 210 6.97 2.96 9.51
CA GLY A 210 6.46 2.58 10.83
C GLY A 210 6.91 3.48 11.98
N VAL A 211 7.72 4.52 11.68
CA VAL A 211 8.12 5.53 12.65
C VAL A 211 6.89 6.35 13.05
N VAL A 212 6.63 6.41 14.35
CA VAL A 212 5.53 7.20 14.92
C VAL A 212 5.81 8.69 14.74
N GLU A 213 4.92 9.38 14.03
CA GLU A 213 5.00 10.81 13.80
C GLU A 213 4.20 11.52 14.90
N LYS A 214 4.89 12.09 15.89
CA LYS A 214 4.23 12.82 16.98
C LYS A 214 3.62 14.14 16.52
N ASN A 215 4.21 14.76 15.50
CA ASN A 215 3.81 16.07 15.00
C ASN A 215 3.45 15.98 13.53
N VAL A 216 2.18 16.13 13.20
CA VAL A 216 1.70 16.05 11.82
C VAL A 216 1.49 17.46 11.28
N MET A 217 1.99 17.70 10.07
CA MET A 217 1.75 18.94 9.35
C MET A 217 0.31 18.98 8.83
N VAL A 218 -0.37 20.09 9.13
CA VAL A 218 -1.71 20.41 8.62
C VAL A 218 -1.56 21.35 7.44
N THR A 219 -2.16 20.98 6.33
CA THR A 219 -1.99 21.67 5.05
C THR A 219 -3.31 21.89 4.35
N GLU A 220 -3.32 22.92 3.52
CA GLU A 220 -4.35 23.14 2.53
C GLU A 220 -3.71 23.00 1.16
N VAL A 221 -4.31 22.18 0.29
CA VAL A 221 -3.80 21.95 -1.05
C VAL A 221 -4.57 22.75 -2.09
N SER A 222 -3.85 23.22 -3.10
CA SER A 222 -4.40 24.00 -4.20
C SER A 222 -3.65 23.70 -5.50
N GLY A 223 -4.29 24.00 -6.64
CA GLY A 223 -3.67 23.88 -7.96
C GLY A 223 -3.23 22.45 -8.28
N CYS A 224 -4.00 21.47 -7.80
CA CYS A 224 -3.63 20.07 -7.94
C CYS A 224 -3.78 19.56 -9.38
N LYS A 225 -2.83 18.73 -9.82
CA LYS A 225 -2.79 18.11 -11.15
C LYS A 225 -2.47 16.62 -11.07
N ILE A 226 -3.12 15.80 -11.89
CA ILE A 226 -2.80 14.37 -11.98
C ILE A 226 -1.54 14.18 -12.84
N LEU A 227 -0.46 13.64 -12.26
CA LEU A 227 0.83 13.43 -12.94
C LEU A 227 0.95 12.04 -13.58
N GLN A 228 0.36 11.03 -12.96
CA GLN A 228 0.36 9.66 -13.46
C GLN A 228 -1.06 9.12 -13.38
N ASP A 229 -1.63 8.90 -14.56
CA ASP A 229 -2.95 8.32 -14.74
C ASP A 229 -2.75 6.90 -15.26
N GLU A 230 -2.65 5.93 -14.35
CA GLU A 230 -2.65 4.51 -14.73
C GLU A 230 -4.09 4.06 -15.01
N ARG A 231 -4.74 4.65 -16.01
CA ARG A 231 -5.94 4.07 -16.61
C ARG A 231 -5.52 2.78 -17.32
N HIS A 232 -5.94 1.64 -16.78
CA HIS A 232 -5.88 0.34 -17.44
C HIS A 232 -7.23 0.00 -18.07
#